data_AF-A0A3C2E2U9-F1
#
_entry.id   AF-A0A3C2E2U9-F1
#
_cell.length_a   1.000
_cell.length_b   1.000
_cell.length_c   1.000
_cell.angle_alpha   90.00
_cell.angle_beta   90.00
_cell.angle_gamma   90.00
#
_symmetry.space_group_name_H-M   'P 1'
#
loop_
_entity.id
_entity.type
_entity.pdbx_description
1 polymer ?
#
loop_
_entity_poly.entity_id
_entity_poly.type
_entity_poly.pdbx_seq_one_letter_code
_entity_poly.pdbx_strand_id
1 'polypeptide(L)' 'MRFAKPFLALALAIAGLFVLTLPAHAQTRIKDIADVEGVRENQLVGYGLVVGLDGSGDSLRNAA' A
#
# COMPACT_ATOMS: atom_id res chain seq x y z
N MET A 1 22.09 -41.77 28.78
CA MET A 1 21.12 -41.60 27.66
C MET A 1 19.82 -40.84 28.01
N ARG A 2 19.48 -40.57 29.30
CA ARG A 2 18.24 -39.84 29.68
C ARG A 2 18.32 -38.31 29.52
N PHE A 3 19.53 -37.73 29.52
CA PHE A 3 19.76 -36.28 29.38
C PHE A 3 19.68 -35.74 27.93
N ALA A 4 19.70 -36.60 26.91
CA ALA A 4 19.60 -36.17 25.50
C ALA A 4 18.16 -35.89 25.04
N LYS A 5 17.17 -36.49 25.70
CA LYS A 5 15.74 -36.34 25.38
C LYS A 5 15.20 -34.91 25.52
N PRO A 6 15.53 -34.12 26.56
CA PRO A 6 15.07 -32.73 26.65
C PRO A 6 15.69 -31.83 25.58
N PHE A 7 16.96 -32.08 25.20
CA PHE A 7 17.60 -31.36 24.10
C PHE A 7 16.95 -31.67 22.76
N LEU A 8 16.63 -32.94 22.51
CA LEU A 8 15.92 -33.36 21.30
C LEU A 8 14.51 -32.73 21.24
N ALA A 9 13.78 -32.72 22.36
CA ALA A 9 12.46 -32.13 22.45
C ALA A 9 12.49 -30.61 22.22
N LEU A 10 13.48 -29.90 22.77
CA LEU A 10 13.68 -28.48 22.54
C LEU A 10 14.02 -28.18 21.07
N ALA A 11 14.91 -28.96 20.47
CA ALA A 11 15.25 -28.81 19.06
C ALA A 11 14.03 -29.02 18.15
N LEU A 12 13.17 -30.00 18.47
CA LEU A 12 11.91 -30.25 17.76
C LEU A 12 10.91 -29.12 17.94
N ALA A 13 10.80 -28.55 19.14
CA ALA A 13 9.91 -27.42 19.41
C ALA A 13 10.36 -26.16 18.64
N ILE A 14 11.67 -25.90 18.62
CA ILE A 14 12.25 -24.79 17.85
C ILE A 14 12.04 -25.01 16.34
N ALA A 15 12.29 -26.22 15.83
CA ALA A 15 12.03 -26.56 14.44
C ALA A 15 10.55 -26.40 14.06
N GLY A 16 9.63 -26.77 14.95
CA GLY A 16 8.19 -26.57 14.78
C GLY A 16 7.79 -25.09 14.72
N LEU A 17 8.45 -24.23 15.51
CA LEU A 17 8.21 -22.79 15.48
C LEU A 17 8.60 -22.15 14.13
N PHE A 18 9.67 -22.64 13.49
CA PHE A 18 10.09 -22.17 12.16
C PHE A 18 9.10 -22.52 11.04
N VAL A 19 8.25 -23.53 11.21
CA VAL A 19 7.19 -23.85 10.24
C VAL A 19 6.13 -22.75 10.20
N LEU A 20 5.92 -22.04 11.31
CA LEU A 20 4.94 -20.94 11.39
C LEU A 20 5.41 -19.65 10.71
N THR A 21 6.69 -19.56 10.34
CA THR A 21 7.25 -18.38 9.66
C THR A 21 7.30 -18.53 8.14
N LEU A 22 6.76 -19.63 7.58
CA LEU A 22 6.73 -19.82 6.14
C LEU A 22 5.85 -18.74 5.48
N PRO A 23 6.30 -18.15 4.36
CA PRO A 23 5.51 -17.15 3.66
C PRO A 23 4.20 -17.77 3.17
N ALA A 24 3.08 -17.10 3.45
CA ALA A 24 1.78 -17.52 2.94
C ALA A 24 1.74 -17.30 1.42
N HIS A 25 1.70 -18.39 0.65
CA HIS A 25 1.54 -18.34 -0.79
C HIS A 25 0.04 -18.20 -1.12
N ALA A 26 -0.39 -16.99 -1.47
CA ALA A 26 -1.69 -16.79 -2.10
C ALA A 26 -1.56 -17.15 -3.59
N GLN A 27 -2.32 -18.13 -4.06
CA GLN A 27 -2.31 -18.58 -5.46
C GLN A 27 -2.88 -17.52 -6.42
N THR A 28 -3.79 -16.67 -5.93
CA THR A 28 -4.52 -15.69 -6.74
C THR A 28 -4.38 -14.31 -6.12
N ARG A 29 -4.08 -13.29 -6.94
CA ARG A 29 -3.98 -11.91 -6.45
C ARG A 29 -5.38 -11.31 -6.42
N ILE A 30 -5.64 -10.44 -5.44
CA ILE A 30 -6.94 -9.77 -5.31
C ILE A 30 -7.34 -9.06 -6.61
N LYS A 31 -6.40 -8.39 -7.28
CA LYS A 31 -6.62 -7.71 -8.57
C LYS A 31 -7.01 -8.64 -9.73
N ASP A 32 -6.79 -9.94 -9.60
CA ASP A 32 -7.11 -10.92 -10.64
C ASP A 32 -8.55 -11.47 -10.46
N ILE A 33 -9.20 -11.18 -9.32
CA ILE A 33 -10.55 -11.67 -8.95
C ILE A 33 -11.49 -10.57 -8.43
N ALA A 34 -11.07 -9.31 -8.49
CA ALA A 34 -11.84 -8.18 -8.01
C ALA A 34 -11.89 -7.10 -9.08
N ASP A 35 -13.10 -6.62 -9.35
CA ASP A 35 -13.34 -5.46 -10.20
C ASP A 35 -13.36 -4.18 -9.37
N VAL A 36 -12.78 -3.11 -9.91
CA VAL A 36 -12.81 -1.80 -9.26
C VAL A 36 -14.09 -1.09 -9.68
N GLU A 37 -15.09 -1.08 -8.80
CA GLU A 37 -16.33 -0.34 -9.01
C GLU A 37 -16.17 1.15 -8.66
N GLY A 38 -16.95 2.01 -9.32
CA GLY A 38 -17.01 3.43 -8.97
C GLY A 38 -15.78 4.26 -9.35
N VAL A 39 -14.95 3.76 -10.29
CA VAL A 39 -13.87 4.55 -10.90
C VAL A 39 -14.49 5.75 -11.60
N ARG A 40 -14.42 6.90 -10.96
CA ARG A 40 -14.80 8.19 -11.54
C ARG A 40 -13.52 8.88 -11.96
N GLU A 41 -13.49 9.35 -13.20
CA GLU A 41 -12.50 10.33 -13.60
C GLU A 41 -12.73 11.60 -12.79
N ASN A 42 -11.83 11.90 -11.86
CA ASN A 42 -11.81 13.21 -11.23
C ASN A 42 -10.97 14.12 -12.12
N GLN A 43 -11.65 14.95 -12.92
CA GLN A 43 -10.99 15.93 -13.76
C GLN A 43 -10.30 16.95 -12.85
N LEU A 44 -8.99 16.83 -12.69
CA LEU A 44 -8.19 17.77 -11.91
C LEU A 44 -7.95 19.03 -12.75
N VAL A 45 -8.69 20.09 -12.44
CA VAL A 45 -8.49 21.41 -13.06
C VAL A 45 -7.64 22.27 -12.10
N GLY A 46 -6.45 22.67 -12.54
CA GLY A 46 -5.57 23.56 -11.80
C GLY A 46 -5.81 25.01 -12.20
N TYR A 47 -6.35 25.83 -11.28
CA TYR A 47 -6.47 27.27 -11.49
C TYR A 47 -5.27 27.98 -10.85
N GLY A 48 -4.50 28.70 -11.67
CA GLY A 48 -3.49 29.64 -11.18
C GLY A 48 -4.10 31.02 -10.99
N LEU A 49 -4.22 31.49 -9.75
CA LEU A 49 -4.63 32.85 -9.44
C LEU A 49 -3.39 33.71 -9.17
N VAL A 50 -3.16 34.71 -10.01
CA VAL A 50 -2.08 35.70 -9.81
C VAL A 50 -2.73 37.01 -9.37
N VAL A 51 -2.32 37.56 -8.22
CA VAL A 51 -2.83 38.84 -7.69
C VAL A 51 -1.68 39.76 -7.31
N GLY A 52 -1.94 41.07 -7.22
CA GLY A 52 -0.96 42.05 -6.71
C GLY A 52 0.06 42.59 -7.72
N LEU A 53 -0.14 42.33 -9.02
CA LEU A 53 0.63 42.98 -10.08
C LEU A 53 0.07 44.38 -10.35
N ASP A 54 0.95 45.40 -10.31
CA ASP A 54 0.61 46.80 -10.55
C ASP A 54 -0.12 46.96 -11.90
N GLY A 55 -1.41 47.27 -11.85
CA GLY A 55 -2.29 47.49 -13.00
C GLY A 55 -2.57 46.28 -13.92
N SER A 56 -2.03 45.08 -13.68
CA SER A 56 -2.10 43.94 -14.62
C SER A 56 -2.54 42.60 -14.03
N GLY A 57 -2.65 42.49 -12.70
CA GLY A 57 -2.97 41.23 -12.02
C GLY A 57 -4.46 40.89 -11.92
N ASP A 58 -5.35 41.87 -12.09
CA ASP A 58 -6.78 41.73 -11.79
C ASP A 58 -7.67 42.11 -12.99
N SER A 59 -7.38 41.52 -14.17
CA SER A 59 -8.23 41.70 -15.35
C SER A 59 -9.13 40.48 -15.54
N LEU A 60 -10.45 40.70 -15.61
CA LEU A 60 -11.47 39.67 -15.92
C LEU A 60 -11.20 38.95 -17.26
N ARG A 61 -10.35 39.51 -18.11
CA ARG A 61 -9.94 38.94 -19.40
C ARG A 61 -8.93 37.79 -19.26
N ASN A 62 -8.27 37.66 -18.11
CA ASN A 62 -7.25 36.64 -17.84
C ASN A 62 -7.77 35.46 -16.99
N ALA A 63 -9.06 35.46 -16.64
CA ALA A 63 -9.70 34.46 -15.77
C ALA A 63 -10.44 33.35 -16.55
N ALA A 64 -10.14 33.18 -17.84
CA ALA A 64 -10.75 32.20 -18.72
C ALA A 64 -9.84 30.98 -18.92
#